data_AF-A0A956BP85-F1
#
_entry.id   AF-A0A956BP85-F1
#
_cell.length_a   1.000
_cell.length_b   1.000
_cell.length_c   1.000
_cell.angle_alpha   90.00
_cell.angle_beta   90.00
_cell.angle_gamma   90.00
#
_symmetry.space_group_name_H-M   'P 1'
#
loop_
_entity.id
_entity.type
_entity.pdbx_description
1 polymer ?
#
loop_
_entity_poly.entity_id
_entity_poly.type
_entity_poly.pdbx_seq_one_letter_code
_entity_poly.pdbx_strand_id
1 'polypeptide(L)'
;MMDRTDRHFRFVMRQITRHTLLYTEMITTGAVIHGDRSRLLGFDTVEHPIAVQLGGDDPVALADGLDHRELGGTGEQRHGAAQRDGSREPGGG
;
A
#
# COMPACT_ATOMS: atom_id res chain seq x y z
N MET A 1 0.99 3.13 -7.62
CA MET A 1 1.14 4.51 -8.14
C MET A 1 -0.23 5.14 -8.21
N MET A 2 -0.41 6.27 -7.51
CA MET A 2 -1.72 6.90 -7.34
C MET A 2 -2.35 7.22 -8.70
N ASP A 3 -3.64 6.91 -8.86
CA ASP A 3 -4.47 6.99 -10.07
C ASP A 3 -4.01 6.13 -11.26
N ARG A 4 -3.06 5.21 -11.05
CA ARG A 4 -2.49 4.39 -12.15
C ARG A 4 -2.52 2.90 -11.89
N THR A 5 -2.43 2.47 -10.62
CA THR A 5 -2.42 1.04 -10.24
C THR A 5 -3.70 0.62 -9.52
N ASP A 6 -4.84 1.09 -10.01
CA ASP A 6 -6.16 0.66 -9.53
C ASP A 6 -6.44 -0.81 -9.89
N ARG A 7 -7.61 -1.32 -9.46
CA ARG A 7 -8.05 -2.71 -9.72
C ARG A 7 -8.13 -3.07 -11.20
N HIS A 8 -8.50 -2.13 -12.08
CA HIS A 8 -8.66 -2.38 -13.51
C HIS A 8 -7.30 -2.51 -14.18
N PHE A 9 -6.36 -1.64 -13.81
CA PHE A 9 -4.98 -1.76 -14.27
C PHE A 9 -4.38 -3.11 -13.87
N ARG A 10 -4.54 -3.52 -12.61
CA ARG A 10 -3.99 -4.79 -12.11
C ARG A 10 -4.63 -6.00 -12.79
N PHE A 11 -5.93 -5.94 -13.08
CA PHE A 11 -6.60 -6.98 -13.85
C PHE A 11 -6.02 -7.14 -15.26
N VAL A 12 -5.83 -6.03 -15.99
CA VAL A 12 -5.20 -6.05 -17.32
C VAL A 12 -3.77 -6.59 -17.25
N MET A 13 -2.98 -6.12 -16.28
CA MET A 13 -1.61 -6.61 -16.09
C MET A 13 -1.56 -8.10 -15.80
N ARG A 14 -2.55 -8.66 -15.09
CA ARG A 14 -2.62 -10.10 -14.83
C ARG A 14 -2.89 -10.92 -16.09
N GLN A 15 -3.56 -10.35 -17.09
CA GLN A 15 -3.70 -11.00 -18.40
C GLN A 15 -2.38 -11.02 -19.19
N ILE A 16 -1.48 -10.07 -18.93
CA ILE A 16 -0.16 -9.96 -19.58
C ILE A 16 0.87 -10.85 -18.86
N THR A 17 0.86 -10.88 -17.53
CA THR A 17 1.84 -11.61 -16.71
C THR A 17 1.20 -12.31 -15.52
N ARG A 18 1.55 -13.58 -15.34
CA ARG A 18 1.04 -14.42 -14.24
C ARG A 18 1.91 -14.42 -12.98
N HIS A 19 3.16 -13.97 -13.08
CA HIS A 19 4.13 -14.12 -11.98
C HIS A 19 4.67 -12.80 -11.44
N THR A 20 4.41 -11.68 -12.13
CA THR A 20 4.82 -10.35 -11.64
C THR A 20 4.04 -9.98 -10.38
N LEU A 21 4.77 -9.54 -9.36
CA LEU A 21 4.22 -8.92 -8.15
C LEU A 21 3.64 -7.55 -8.49
N LEU A 22 2.33 -7.38 -8.29
CA LEU A 22 1.65 -6.11 -8.51
C LEU A 22 1.55 -5.34 -7.18
N TYR A 23 1.59 -4.01 -7.23
CA TYR A 23 1.40 -3.17 -6.05
C TYR A 23 0.05 -2.46 -6.12
N THR A 24 -0.63 -2.34 -4.98
CA THR A 24 -1.78 -1.44 -4.85
C THR A 24 -1.35 0.01 -4.99
N GLU A 25 -2.34 0.90 -5.03
CA GLU A 25 -2.09 2.28 -4.65
C GLU A 25 -1.60 2.36 -3.21
N MET A 26 -0.82 3.41 -2.91
CA MET A 26 -0.35 3.64 -1.55
C MET A 26 -1.54 4.08 -0.69
N ILE A 27 -1.78 3.39 0.41
CA ILE A 27 -2.85 3.70 1.37
C ILE A 27 -2.19 4.25 2.63
N THR A 28 -2.69 5.36 3.15
CA THR A 28 -2.13 5.94 4.37
C THR A 28 -2.56 5.14 5.60
N THR A 29 -1.69 5.02 6.61
CA THR A 29 -2.01 4.34 7.87
C THR A 29 -3.25 4.93 8.52
N GLY A 30 -3.39 6.27 8.52
CA GLY A 30 -4.60 6.95 9.02
C GLY A 30 -5.88 6.52 8.30
N ALA A 31 -5.84 6.28 6.98
CA ALA A 31 -7.00 5.78 6.23
C ALA A 31 -7.34 4.33 6.61
N VAL A 32 -6.34 3.48 6.84
CA VAL A 32 -6.54 2.09 7.27
C VAL A 32 -7.10 2.00 8.70
N ILE A 33 -6.62 2.86 9.60
CA ILE A 33 -7.01 2.86 11.01
C ILE A 33 -8.43 3.42 11.20
N HIS A 34 -8.77 4.50 10.50
CA HIS A 34 -10.04 5.22 10.71
C HIS A 34 -11.10 4.95 9.63
N GLY A 35 -10.73 4.31 8.52
CA GLY A 35 -11.61 4.03 7.39
C GLY A 35 -12.08 2.58 7.31
N ASP A 36 -12.79 2.27 6.22
CA ASP A 36 -13.24 0.91 5.94
C ASP A 36 -12.10 0.06 5.35
N ARG A 37 -11.53 -0.79 6.20
CA ARG A 37 -10.43 -1.70 5.85
C ARG A 37 -10.78 -2.67 4.74
N SER A 38 -12.02 -3.16 4.68
CA SER A 38 -12.45 -4.12 3.66
C SER A 38 -12.40 -3.50 2.26
N ARG A 39 -12.79 -2.22 2.16
CA ARG A 39 -12.75 -1.46 0.92
C ARG A 39 -11.34 -1.02 0.53
N LEU A 40 -10.51 -0.68 1.52
CA LEU A 40 -9.16 -0.16 1.29
C LEU A 40 -8.15 -1.28 1.01
N LEU A 41 -8.23 -2.39 1.75
CA LEU A 41 -7.27 -3.50 1.67
C LEU A 41 -7.79 -4.70 0.86
N GLY A 42 -9.06 -4.69 0.46
CA GLY A 42 -9.65 -5.77 -0.32
C GLY A 42 -9.12 -5.83 -1.76
N PHE A 43 -8.80 -7.04 -2.21
CA PHE A 43 -8.44 -7.36 -3.60
C PHE A 43 -9.01 -8.73 -3.98
N ASP A 44 -9.19 -8.96 -5.28
CA ASP A 44 -9.68 -10.25 -5.79
C ASP A 44 -8.55 -11.28 -5.86
N THR A 45 -8.89 -12.56 -5.67
CA THR A 45 -7.91 -13.65 -5.76
C THR A 45 -7.17 -13.73 -7.10
N VAL A 46 -7.79 -13.29 -8.20
CA VAL A 46 -7.16 -13.22 -9.52
C VAL A 46 -5.97 -12.25 -9.53
N GLU A 47 -5.93 -11.28 -8.62
CA GLU A 47 -4.89 -10.27 -8.54
C GLU A 47 -3.58 -10.82 -7.94
N HIS A 48 -3.55 -12.05 -7.41
CA HIS A 48 -2.34 -12.64 -6.82
C HIS A 48 -1.30 -13.13 -7.85
N PRO A 49 0.02 -12.92 -7.59
CA PRO A 49 0.61 -12.24 -6.43
C PRO A 49 0.47 -10.70 -6.46
N ILE A 50 0.02 -10.12 -5.34
CA ILE A 50 -0.16 -8.68 -5.11
C ILE A 50 0.44 -8.27 -3.76
N ALA A 51 0.92 -7.04 -3.68
CA ALA A 51 1.44 -6.39 -2.48
C ALA A 51 0.65 -5.13 -2.14
N VAL A 52 0.36 -4.95 -0.85
CA VAL A 52 -0.22 -3.71 -0.33
C VAL A 52 0.90 -2.76 0.07
N GLN A 53 0.77 -1.50 -0.34
CA GLN A 53 1.68 -0.43 0.04
C GLN A 53 1.04 0.47 1.09
N LEU A 54 1.62 0.49 2.29
CA LEU A 54 1.23 1.42 3.36
C LEU A 54 2.17 2.62 3.42
N GLY A 55 1.59 3.81 3.56
CA GLY A 55 2.28 5.08 3.75
C GLY A 55 2.04 5.63 5.16
N GLY A 56 3.11 5.94 5.87
CA GLY A 56 3.06 6.51 7.21
C GLY A 56 4.47 6.73 7.75
N ASP A 57 4.57 7.50 8.81
CA ASP A 57 5.81 7.87 9.50
C ASP A 57 5.85 7.37 10.96
N ASP A 58 4.70 7.03 11.55
CA ASP A 58 4.61 6.35 12.84
C ASP A 58 4.74 4.81 12.71
N PRO A 59 5.78 4.20 13.29
CA PRO A 59 5.97 2.75 13.29
C PRO A 59 4.82 1.97 13.96
N VAL A 60 4.16 2.56 14.97
CA VAL A 60 3.05 1.91 15.67
C VAL A 60 1.82 1.87 14.76
N ALA A 61 1.44 3.01 14.17
CA ALA A 61 0.36 3.07 13.20
C ALA A 61 0.62 2.19 11.95
N LEU A 62 1.88 2.05 11.53
CA LEU A 62 2.26 1.11 10.47
C LEU A 62 2.00 -0.34 10.89
N ALA A 63 2.41 -0.73 12.09
CA ALA A 63 2.15 -2.08 12.62
C ALA A 63 0.64 -2.37 12.73
N ASP A 64 -0.14 -1.42 13.25
CA ASP A 64 -1.60 -1.54 13.37
C ASP A 64 -2.30 -1.65 12.00
N GLY A 65 -1.76 -0.97 10.99
CA GLY A 65 -2.24 -1.06 9.61
C GLY A 65 -1.91 -2.40 8.92
N LEU A 66 -0.88 -3.11 9.37
CA LEU A 66 -0.44 -4.39 8.81
C LEU A 66 -1.20 -5.59 9.39
N ASP A 67 -1.78 -5.45 10.58
CA ASP A 67 -2.56 -6.51 11.24
C ASP A 67 -3.94 -6.69 10.59
N HIS A 68 -3.90 -7.15 9.34
CA HIS A 68 -5.04 -7.42 8.47
C HIS A 68 -5.29 -8.93 8.31
N ARG A 69 -4.79 -9.76 9.24
CA ARG A 69 -4.81 -11.24 9.19
C ARG A 69 -6.20 -11.87 8.95
N GLU A 70 -7.28 -11.10 8.94
CA GLU A 70 -8.63 -11.55 8.63
C GLU A 70 -9.04 -11.49 7.15
N LEU A 71 -8.32 -10.81 6.25
CA LEU A 71 -8.75 -10.64 4.86
C LEU A 71 -8.01 -11.57 3.88
N GLY A 72 -8.27 -12.88 4.01
CA GLY A 72 -8.43 -13.81 2.89
C GLY A 72 -7.43 -13.90 1.72
N GLY A 73 -6.18 -13.42 1.82
CA GLY A 73 -5.24 -13.55 0.70
C GLY A 73 -3.78 -13.30 1.07
N THR A 74 -2.90 -14.23 0.67
CA THR A 74 -1.45 -14.13 0.81
C THR A 74 -0.88 -13.04 -0.11
N GLY A 75 -0.97 -11.78 0.33
CA GLY A 75 -0.28 -10.65 -0.26
C GLY A 75 1.04 -10.36 0.45
N GLU A 76 2.08 -9.96 -0.28
CA GLU A 76 3.36 -9.53 0.31
C GLU A 76 3.27 -8.07 0.77
N GLN A 77 3.61 -7.75 2.00
CA GLN A 77 3.51 -6.37 2.52
C GLN A 77 4.82 -5.60 2.31
N ARG A 78 4.75 -4.35 1.81
CA ARG A 78 5.94 -3.48 1.74
C ARG A 78 5.66 -2.08 2.28
N HIS A 79 6.62 -1.56 3.05
CA HIS A 79 6.62 -0.20 3.58
C HIS A 79 7.23 0.79 2.58
N GLY A 80 6.50 1.84 2.24
CA GLY A 80 7.06 3.01 1.58
C GLY A 80 7.31 4.10 2.60
N ALA A 81 8.56 4.28 3.05
CA ALA A 81 8.90 5.43 3.87
C ALA A 81 8.76 6.70 3.02
N ALA A 82 7.69 7.46 3.22
CA ALA A 82 7.60 8.82 2.71
C ALA A 82 8.44 9.73 3.64
N GLN A 83 9.77 9.61 3.54
CA GLN A 83 10.68 10.58 4.16
C GLN A 83 10.52 11.91 3.41
N ARG A 84 9.64 12.78 3.93
CA ARG A 84 9.81 14.21 3.69
C ARG A 84 10.89 14.68 4.66
N ASP A 85 12.14 14.65 4.20
CA ASP A 85 13.21 15.42 4.83
C ASP A 85 12.86 16.91 4.67
N GLY A 86 12.36 17.48 5.76
CA GLY A 86 11.87 18.85 5.86
C GLY A 86 12.80 19.75 6.68
N SER A 87 14.09 19.42 6.80
CA SER A 87 15.05 20.23 7.57
C SER A 87 16.20 20.71 6.70
N ARG A 88 15.90 21.65 5.80
CA ARG A 88 16.90 22.51 5.17
C ARG A 88 16.94 23.83 5.94
N GLU A 89 17.72 23.86 7.02
CA GLU A 89 18.15 25.10 7.69
C GLU A 89 18.90 25.99 6.68
N PRO A 90 18.51 27.26 6.46
CA PRO A 90 19.30 28.16 5.65
C PRO A 90 20.25 28.97 6.53
N GLY A 91 21.54 28.84 6.25
CA GLY A 91 22.47 29.97 6.23
C GLY A 91 23.00 30.46 7.56
N GLY A 92 24.29 30.20 7.78
CA GLY A 92 25.08 30.95 8.76
C GLY A 92 25.19 32.44 8.40
N GLY A 93 25.41 33.22 9.44
CA GLY A 93 25.81 34.63 9.43
C GLY A 93 26.53 34.93 10.73
#